data_AF-A0A965XZU1-F1
#
_entry.id   AF-A0A965XZU1-F1
#
_cell.length_a   1.000
_cell.length_b   1.000
_cell.length_c   1.000
_cell.angle_alpha   90.00
_cell.angle_beta   90.00
_cell.angle_gamma   90.00
#
_symmetry.space_group_name_H-M   'P 1'
#
loop_
_entity.id
_entity.type
_entity.pdbx_description
1 polymer ?
#
loop_
_entity_poly.entity_id
_entity_poly.type
_entity_poly.pdbx_seq_one_letter_code
_entity_poly.pdbx_strand_id
1 'polypeptide(L)'
;MHSDPVQIRHDLLYYIDPGQHQTETIRELMLEHPEIRFISLAAIDLAGNDTDEKIPVSLFLDNIDGYLHGGVQTDGSSVVLPGIATLNDGKVDLIADPDVRWFVDYNYEHRLLDDGKPCGTLRIPAFLMHNGEMVCARSVLKRAGERFDSQLHQLISRNPQICGDLGFAPQDVEQITLTAATELEFWVRTPDDKIAREQLSVSQDLKEQYWKRTKGVVRTALEQSIELLELYGLKPEMGHKEVGGVKAHLTGSGDLDHIMEQLEIDWKYSGAMQAADNELYARIFIKEVFRLHGLEATFMAKPIEGVAGSGEHIHINTIARLRDGRRINLFASTPEQNSFLNPIGWGALM
;
A
#
# COMPACT_ATOMS: atom_id res chain seq x y z
N MET A 1 -6.09 -2.81 32.69
CA MET A 1 -7.34 -2.59 31.92
C MET A 1 -7.21 -3.43 30.68
N HIS A 2 -7.97 -4.52 30.56
CA HIS A 2 -8.06 -5.22 29.28
C HIS A 2 -8.79 -4.27 28.33
N SER A 3 -8.08 -3.70 27.36
CA SER A 3 -8.70 -3.07 26.20
C SER A 3 -9.58 -4.14 25.56
N ASP A 4 -10.86 -3.83 25.33
CA ASP A 4 -11.70 -4.70 24.52
C ASP A 4 -10.96 -4.98 23.20
N PRO A 5 -10.91 -6.24 22.75
CA PRO A 5 -10.25 -6.58 21.49
C PRO A 5 -10.82 -5.70 20.39
N VAL A 6 -9.94 -5.14 19.55
CA VAL A 6 -10.38 -4.30 18.42
C VAL A 6 -11.31 -5.14 17.54
N GLN A 7 -12.59 -4.80 17.60
CA GLN A 7 -13.61 -5.46 16.82
C GLN A 7 -13.66 -4.80 15.46
N ILE A 8 -13.18 -5.53 14.45
CA ILE A 8 -13.28 -5.15 13.04
C ILE A 8 -14.78 -5.02 12.68
N ARG A 9 -15.15 -3.94 11.99
CA ARG A 9 -16.54 -3.49 11.80
C ARG A 9 -16.93 -3.50 10.31
N HIS A 10 -17.67 -4.51 9.88
CA HIS A 10 -18.05 -4.64 8.46
C HIS A 10 -19.07 -3.60 7.95
N ASP A 11 -19.64 -2.77 8.84
CA ASP A 11 -20.65 -1.76 8.53
C ASP A 11 -20.09 -0.37 8.21
N LEU A 12 -18.76 -0.22 8.17
CA LEU A 12 -18.08 1.05 7.90
C LEU A 12 -17.77 1.25 6.41
N LEU A 13 -17.63 2.52 5.99
CA LEU A 13 -17.03 2.85 4.70
C LEU A 13 -15.52 2.76 4.79
N TYR A 14 -14.90 1.84 4.07
CA TYR A 14 -13.45 1.64 4.10
C TYR A 14 -12.71 2.37 2.98
N TYR A 15 -13.37 2.57 1.85
CA TYR A 15 -12.76 3.22 0.69
C TYR A 15 -13.79 3.79 -0.29
N ILE A 16 -13.31 4.67 -1.18
CA ILE A 16 -14.04 5.24 -2.32
C ILE A 16 -13.26 4.88 -3.58
N ASP A 17 -13.90 4.22 -4.55
CA ASP A 17 -13.22 3.77 -5.78
C ASP A 17 -13.07 4.91 -6.81
N PRO A 18 -12.08 4.81 -7.72
CA PRO A 18 -11.96 5.71 -8.86
C PRO A 18 -13.28 5.86 -9.62
N GLY A 19 -13.64 7.10 -9.93
CA GLY A 19 -14.92 7.44 -10.57
C GLY A 19 -16.07 7.75 -9.61
N GLN A 20 -15.85 7.68 -8.29
CA GLN A 20 -16.81 8.14 -7.26
C GLN A 20 -16.35 9.42 -6.54
N HIS A 21 -15.30 10.08 -7.05
CA HIS A 21 -14.68 11.26 -6.43
C HIS A 21 -15.34 12.59 -6.85
N GLN A 22 -16.57 12.57 -7.36
CA GLN A 22 -17.31 13.80 -7.63
C GLN A 22 -17.78 14.43 -6.33
N THR A 23 -17.83 15.77 -6.31
CA THR A 23 -18.21 16.58 -5.15
C THR A 23 -19.55 16.18 -4.53
N GLU A 24 -20.56 15.88 -5.36
CA GLU A 24 -21.87 15.41 -4.91
C GLU A 24 -21.80 14.04 -4.24
N THR A 25 -21.14 13.08 -4.89
CA THR A 25 -20.95 11.72 -4.37
C THR A 25 -20.20 11.73 -3.04
N ILE A 26 -19.10 12.50 -2.95
CA ILE A 26 -18.33 12.65 -1.71
C ILE A 26 -19.20 13.25 -0.61
N ARG A 27 -19.99 14.29 -0.92
CA ARG A 27 -20.89 14.91 0.06
C ARG A 27 -21.91 13.91 0.59
N GLU A 28 -22.53 13.11 -0.28
CA GLU A 28 -23.48 12.08 0.12
C GLU A 28 -22.82 11.06 1.05
N LEU A 29 -21.65 10.53 0.67
CA LEU A 29 -20.90 9.58 1.49
C LEU A 29 -20.52 10.14 2.87
N MET A 30 -20.06 11.39 2.94
CA MET A 30 -19.70 12.02 4.23
C MET A 30 -20.92 12.27 5.13
N LEU A 31 -22.11 12.46 4.55
CA LEU A 31 -23.36 12.60 5.31
C LEU A 31 -23.91 11.24 5.77
N GLU A 32 -23.72 10.19 4.97
CA GLU A 32 -24.11 8.81 5.31
C GLU A 32 -23.19 8.19 6.36
N HIS A 33 -21.93 8.63 6.42
CA HIS A 33 -20.90 8.13 7.35
C HIS A 33 -20.42 9.23 8.33
N PRO A 34 -21.26 9.65 9.29
CA PRO A 34 -20.93 10.71 10.25
C PRO A 34 -19.77 10.34 11.21
N GLU A 35 -19.37 9.06 11.25
CA GLU A 35 -18.15 8.62 11.92
C GLU A 35 -16.86 9.16 11.29
N ILE A 36 -16.91 9.55 10.01
CA ILE A 36 -15.79 10.19 9.32
C ILE A 36 -15.81 11.66 9.72
N ARG A 37 -14.88 12.03 10.61
CA ARG A 37 -14.84 13.37 11.24
C ARG A 37 -13.87 14.30 10.53
N PHE A 38 -12.88 13.72 9.86
CA PHE A 38 -11.79 14.46 9.24
C PHE A 38 -11.54 14.00 7.81
N ILE A 39 -10.92 14.87 7.03
CA ILE A 39 -10.25 14.53 5.77
C ILE A 39 -8.78 14.93 5.88
N SER A 40 -7.94 14.29 5.08
CA SER A 40 -6.50 14.55 4.98
C SER A 40 -6.01 14.24 3.57
N LEU A 41 -5.27 15.16 2.95
CA LEU A 41 -4.60 14.93 1.68
C LEU A 41 -3.24 14.27 1.95
N ALA A 42 -3.14 13.00 1.60
CA ALA A 42 -1.95 12.17 1.80
C ALA A 42 -1.02 12.24 0.58
N ALA A 43 -0.11 13.21 0.58
CA ALA A 43 0.98 13.31 -0.39
C ALA A 43 2.29 12.72 0.15
N ILE A 44 3.12 12.16 -0.74
CA ILE A 44 4.35 11.42 -0.39
C ILE A 44 5.60 12.19 -0.84
N ASP A 45 6.50 12.52 0.07
CA ASP A 45 7.78 13.17 -0.28
C ASP A 45 8.78 12.19 -0.96
N LEU A 46 9.98 12.66 -1.31
CA LEU A 46 10.96 11.82 -2.01
C LEU A 46 11.68 10.80 -1.12
N ALA A 47 11.48 10.85 0.20
CA ALA A 47 11.95 9.83 1.14
C ALA A 47 10.88 8.77 1.45
N GLY A 48 9.66 8.94 0.95
CA GLY A 48 8.55 8.03 1.21
C GLY A 48 7.74 8.37 2.46
N ASN A 49 7.89 9.59 3.00
CA ASN A 49 7.05 10.05 4.11
C ASN A 49 5.74 10.62 3.57
N ASP A 50 4.63 10.20 4.17
CA ASP A 50 3.31 10.76 3.87
C ASP A 50 2.99 11.97 4.76
N THR A 51 2.14 12.84 4.23
CA THR A 51 1.57 13.98 4.97
C THR A 51 0.31 13.55 5.72
N ASP A 52 0.08 14.14 6.90
CA ASP A 52 -1.15 13.95 7.68
C ASP A 52 -1.59 15.25 8.34
N GLU A 53 -2.79 15.68 7.98
CA GLU A 53 -3.47 16.86 8.48
C GLU A 53 -4.94 16.51 8.76
N LYS A 54 -5.54 17.07 9.82
CA LYS A 54 -6.93 16.77 10.17
C LYS A 54 -7.81 17.98 9.86
N ILE A 55 -8.44 17.97 8.69
CA ILE A 55 -9.41 18.99 8.28
C ILE A 55 -10.81 18.51 8.68
N PRO A 56 -11.58 19.25 9.50
CA PRO A 56 -12.94 18.85 9.86
C PRO A 56 -13.82 18.69 8.62
N VAL A 57 -14.58 17.58 8.56
CA VAL A 57 -15.50 17.31 7.44
C VAL A 57 -16.48 18.47 7.23
N SER A 58 -16.97 19.10 8.30
CA SER A 58 -17.85 20.26 8.19
C SER A 58 -17.25 21.40 7.37
N LEU A 59 -15.96 21.68 7.54
CA LEU A 59 -15.26 22.73 6.79
C LEU A 59 -14.95 22.28 5.36
N PHE A 60 -14.57 21.01 5.19
CA PHE A 60 -14.35 20.44 3.86
C PHE A 60 -15.61 20.50 3.00
N LEU A 61 -16.78 20.19 3.58
CA LEU A 61 -18.08 20.23 2.91
C LEU A 61 -18.49 21.64 2.46
N ASP A 62 -17.92 22.71 3.01
CA ASP A 62 -18.20 24.08 2.56
C ASP A 62 -17.55 24.40 1.20
N ASN A 63 -16.44 23.73 0.85
CA ASN A 63 -15.71 23.97 -0.39
C ASN A 63 -14.87 22.75 -0.84
N ILE A 64 -15.55 21.65 -1.17
CA ILE A 64 -14.90 20.39 -1.57
C ILE A 64 -13.94 20.61 -2.75
N ASP A 65 -14.40 21.24 -3.83
CA ASP A 65 -13.59 21.47 -5.03
C ASP A 65 -12.32 22.27 -4.72
N GLY A 66 -12.40 23.28 -3.85
CA GLY A 66 -11.23 24.05 -3.43
C GLY A 66 -10.20 23.18 -2.72
N TYR A 67 -10.63 22.32 -1.79
CA TYR A 67 -9.73 21.40 -1.08
C TYR A 67 -9.06 20.40 -2.03
N LEU A 68 -9.79 19.86 -3.01
CA LEU A 68 -9.25 18.86 -3.93
C LEU A 68 -8.24 19.44 -4.94
N HIS A 69 -8.31 20.74 -5.25
CA HIS A 69 -7.53 21.36 -6.32
C HIS A 69 -6.52 22.42 -5.83
N GLY A 70 -5.92 22.24 -4.65
CA GLY A 70 -4.84 23.11 -4.15
C GLY A 70 -5.24 24.07 -3.03
N GLY A 71 -6.39 23.82 -2.39
CA GLY A 71 -6.82 24.55 -1.19
C GLY A 71 -6.03 24.20 0.07
N VAL A 72 -5.18 23.17 0.03
CA VAL A 72 -4.30 22.75 1.12
C VAL A 72 -2.85 22.99 0.74
N GLN A 73 -2.09 23.54 1.70
CA GLN A 73 -0.68 23.86 1.54
C GLN A 73 0.13 23.29 2.68
N THR A 74 1.39 22.98 2.39
CA THR A 74 2.40 22.62 3.38
C THR A 74 3.68 23.43 3.17
N ASP A 75 4.51 23.47 4.20
CA ASP A 75 5.86 24.00 4.11
C ASP A 75 6.80 22.93 3.52
N GLY A 76 7.07 23.08 2.22
CA GLY A 76 8.01 22.31 1.42
C GLY A 76 9.42 22.22 2.01
N SER A 77 9.86 23.20 2.79
CA SER A 77 11.18 23.17 3.44
C SER A 77 11.25 22.18 4.60
N SER A 78 10.09 21.71 5.07
CA SER A 78 9.94 20.75 6.17
C SER A 78 9.61 19.32 5.69
N VAL A 79 9.58 19.08 4.38
CA VAL A 79 9.44 17.75 3.76
C VAL A 79 10.67 17.43 2.91
N VAL A 80 10.89 16.14 2.58
CA VAL A 80 12.09 15.75 1.82
C VAL A 80 11.92 16.05 0.32
N LEU A 81 12.24 17.29 -0.05
CA LEU A 81 12.23 17.81 -1.42
C LEU A 81 13.58 18.52 -1.76
N PRO A 82 14.71 17.80 -1.74
CA PRO A 82 16.04 18.40 -1.88
C PRO A 82 16.22 19.11 -3.23
N GLY A 83 16.63 20.38 -3.18
CA GLY A 83 16.86 21.20 -4.36
C GLY A 83 15.58 21.68 -5.05
N ILE A 84 14.42 21.39 -4.49
CA ILE A 84 13.10 21.78 -5.03
C ILE A 84 12.50 22.88 -4.15
N ALA A 85 12.23 22.59 -2.88
CA ALA A 85 11.72 23.57 -1.93
C ALA A 85 12.83 24.04 -0.97
N THR A 86 12.84 25.32 -0.64
CA THR A 86 13.83 25.92 0.28
C THR A 86 13.16 26.81 1.31
N LEU A 87 13.88 27.24 2.35
CA LEU A 87 13.35 28.17 3.36
C LEU A 87 12.76 29.46 2.75
N ASN A 88 13.31 29.94 1.63
CA ASN A 88 12.84 31.16 0.96
C ASN A 88 11.82 30.89 -0.15
N ASP A 89 11.60 29.62 -0.49
CA ASP A 89 10.66 29.16 -1.51
C ASP A 89 10.07 27.80 -1.09
N GLY A 90 9.30 27.84 0.00
CA GLY A 90 8.79 26.65 0.69
C GLY A 90 7.33 26.35 0.36
N LYS A 91 6.63 27.14 -0.46
CA LYS A 91 5.21 26.92 -0.69
C LYS A 91 4.98 25.66 -1.54
N VAL A 92 4.23 24.70 -1.01
CA VAL A 92 3.83 23.49 -1.74
C VAL A 92 2.33 23.29 -1.59
N ASP A 93 1.62 23.20 -2.71
CA ASP A 93 0.17 22.93 -2.75
C ASP A 93 -0.07 21.41 -2.85
N LEU A 94 -1.11 20.91 -2.18
CA LEU A 94 -1.54 19.51 -2.28
C LEU A 94 -2.71 19.40 -3.25
N ILE A 95 -2.60 18.50 -4.23
CA ILE A 95 -3.61 18.27 -5.28
C ILE A 95 -4.09 16.83 -5.19
N ALA A 96 -5.39 16.62 -4.97
CA ALA A 96 -5.97 15.29 -4.85
C ALA A 96 -5.81 14.47 -6.15
N ASP A 97 -5.63 13.16 -6.01
CA ASP A 97 -5.53 12.20 -7.10
C ASP A 97 -6.85 11.41 -7.24
N PRO A 98 -7.73 11.75 -8.20
CA PRO A 98 -9.01 11.08 -8.36
C PRO A 98 -8.92 9.73 -9.07
N ASP A 99 -7.75 9.35 -9.59
CA ASP A 99 -7.55 8.17 -10.44
C ASP A 99 -7.25 6.90 -9.62
N VAL A 100 -7.08 7.05 -8.30
CA VAL A 100 -6.82 5.96 -7.34
C VAL A 100 -7.89 5.93 -6.26
N ARG A 101 -8.01 4.79 -5.59
CA ARG A 101 -8.91 4.61 -4.44
C ARG A 101 -8.50 5.50 -3.28
N TRP A 102 -9.48 6.12 -2.62
CA TRP A 102 -9.29 6.85 -1.37
C TRP A 102 -9.68 5.97 -0.20
N PHE A 103 -8.92 6.00 0.90
CA PHE A 103 -9.14 5.12 2.05
C PHE A 103 -9.65 5.91 3.25
N VAL A 104 -10.45 5.28 4.12
CA VAL A 104 -10.86 5.86 5.39
C VAL A 104 -10.03 5.24 6.51
N ASP A 105 -9.11 5.99 7.09
CA ASP A 105 -8.32 5.55 8.23
C ASP A 105 -9.11 5.70 9.53
N TYR A 106 -9.29 4.60 10.26
CA TYR A 106 -10.10 4.54 11.48
C TYR A 106 -9.24 4.43 12.73
N ASN A 107 -9.40 5.41 13.64
CA ASN A 107 -8.81 5.37 14.96
C ASN A 107 -9.72 4.56 15.93
N TYR A 108 -9.39 3.29 16.13
CA TYR A 108 -10.14 2.38 17.01
C TYR A 108 -9.98 2.68 18.51
N GLU A 109 -8.98 3.46 18.90
CA GLU A 109 -8.78 3.94 20.28
C GLU A 109 -9.66 5.18 20.57
N HIS A 110 -10.02 5.94 19.54
CA HIS A 110 -10.95 7.06 19.65
C HIS A 110 -12.37 6.67 19.20
N ARG A 111 -13.14 6.09 20.13
CA ARG A 111 -14.55 5.75 19.90
C ARG A 111 -15.46 6.95 20.11
N LEU A 112 -16.42 7.12 19.21
CA LEU A 112 -17.45 8.15 19.28
C LEU A 112 -18.50 7.78 20.33
N LEU A 113 -18.99 8.78 21.06
CA LEU A 113 -19.91 8.59 22.19
C LEU A 113 -21.31 8.13 21.76
N ASP A 114 -21.70 8.45 20.53
CA ASP A 114 -23.09 8.30 20.09
C ASP A 114 -23.44 6.85 19.70
N ASP A 115 -22.53 6.16 19.00
CA ASP A 115 -22.74 4.81 18.45
C ASP A 115 -21.55 3.85 18.64
N GLY A 116 -20.49 4.28 19.34
CA GLY A 116 -19.29 3.49 19.59
C GLY A 116 -18.42 3.22 18.37
N LYS A 117 -18.71 3.85 17.21
CA LYS A 117 -17.87 3.77 16.00
C LYS A 117 -16.48 4.36 16.26
N PRO A 118 -15.43 3.82 15.61
CA PRO A 118 -14.13 4.47 15.58
C PRO A 118 -14.22 5.79 14.81
N CYS A 119 -13.45 6.80 15.24
CA CYS A 119 -13.33 8.05 14.51
C CYS A 119 -12.59 7.82 13.18
N GLY A 120 -13.22 8.16 12.06
CA GLY A 120 -12.65 8.04 10.71
C GLY A 120 -12.00 9.33 10.21
N THR A 121 -10.95 9.17 9.41
CA THR A 121 -10.35 10.21 8.57
C THR A 121 -10.33 9.73 7.12
N LEU A 122 -11.01 10.42 6.20
CA LEU A 122 -10.86 10.14 4.77
C LEU A 122 -9.47 10.61 4.32
N ARG A 123 -8.60 9.67 4.00
CA ARG A 123 -7.26 9.90 3.47
C ARG A 123 -7.32 9.92 1.94
N ILE A 124 -7.05 11.09 1.38
CA ILE A 124 -7.15 11.41 -0.05
C ILE A 124 -5.72 11.43 -0.62
N PRO A 125 -5.29 10.43 -1.40
CA PRO A 125 -3.98 10.47 -2.05
C PRO A 125 -3.79 11.75 -2.86
N ALA A 126 -2.63 12.39 -2.75
CA ALA A 126 -2.41 13.71 -3.33
C ALA A 126 -0.98 13.88 -3.89
N PHE A 127 -0.84 14.79 -4.85
CA PHE A 127 0.45 15.23 -5.38
C PHE A 127 0.94 16.50 -4.67
N LEU A 128 2.27 16.62 -4.52
CA LEU A 128 2.92 17.87 -4.12
C LEU A 128 3.19 18.70 -5.36
N MET A 129 2.64 19.91 -5.40
CA MET A 129 2.79 20.89 -6.46
C MET A 129 3.64 22.06 -5.96
N HIS A 130 4.74 22.35 -6.65
CA HIS A 130 5.63 23.46 -6.33
C HIS A 130 5.93 24.23 -7.61
N ASN A 131 5.70 25.55 -7.61
CA ASN A 131 5.92 26.42 -8.75
C ASN A 131 5.27 25.94 -10.07
N GLY A 132 4.10 25.29 -9.98
CA GLY A 132 3.35 24.76 -11.12
C GLY A 132 3.82 23.39 -11.61
N GLU A 133 4.76 22.75 -10.94
CA GLU A 133 5.25 21.41 -11.26
C GLU A 133 4.97 20.41 -10.14
N MET A 134 4.62 19.18 -10.51
CA MET A 134 4.46 18.09 -9.53
C MET A 134 5.83 17.50 -9.16
N VAL A 135 6.14 17.45 -7.86
CA VAL A 135 7.50 17.21 -7.35
C VAL A 135 7.64 16.03 -6.39
N CYS A 136 6.55 15.36 -6.04
CA CYS A 136 6.52 14.21 -5.12
C CYS A 136 6.94 12.88 -5.75
N ALA A 137 7.15 11.84 -4.93
CA ALA A 137 7.40 10.47 -5.38
C ALA A 137 6.28 9.93 -6.29
N ARG A 138 5.01 10.20 -5.95
CA ARG A 138 3.86 9.86 -6.81
C ARG A 138 3.99 10.48 -8.20
N SER A 139 4.41 11.74 -8.30
CA SER A 139 4.57 12.41 -9.59
C SER A 139 5.64 11.78 -10.47
N VAL A 140 6.71 11.26 -9.86
CA VAL A 140 7.77 10.51 -10.55
C VAL A 140 7.18 9.22 -11.13
N LEU A 141 6.43 8.46 -10.33
CA LEU A 141 5.78 7.23 -10.78
C LEU A 141 4.75 7.50 -11.90
N LYS A 142 3.94 8.56 -11.78
CA LYS A 142 2.99 8.98 -12.82
C LYS A 142 3.70 9.26 -14.14
N ARG A 143 4.73 10.10 -14.13
CA ARG A 143 5.52 10.42 -15.34
C ARG A 143 6.23 9.18 -15.91
N ALA A 144 6.70 8.27 -15.05
CA ALA A 144 7.32 7.01 -15.49
C ALA A 144 6.30 6.12 -16.21
N GLY A 145 5.08 5.99 -15.68
CA GLY A 145 3.98 5.26 -16.30
C GLY A 145 3.55 5.85 -17.64
N GLU A 146 3.35 7.16 -17.71
CA GLU A 146 3.00 7.87 -18.96
C GLU A 146 4.09 7.73 -20.03
N ARG A 147 5.36 7.86 -19.62
CA ARG A 147 6.49 7.64 -20.52
C ARG A 147 6.52 6.20 -21.01
N PHE A 148 6.35 5.23 -20.11
CA PHE A 148 6.36 3.81 -20.44
C PHE A 148 5.27 3.46 -21.47
N ASP A 149 4.04 3.92 -21.23
CA ASP A 149 2.90 3.80 -22.15
C ASP A 149 3.24 4.37 -23.54
N SER A 150 3.68 5.63 -23.59
CA SER A 150 4.02 6.30 -24.85
C SER A 150 5.14 5.60 -25.63
N GLN A 151 6.17 5.09 -24.93
CA GLN A 151 7.31 4.42 -25.55
C GLN A 151 6.92 3.03 -26.07
N LEU A 152 6.11 2.28 -25.34
CA LEU A 152 5.62 0.99 -25.83
C LEU A 152 4.68 1.14 -27.02
N HIS A 153 3.80 2.16 -27.03
CA HIS A 153 3.01 2.48 -28.22
C HIS A 153 3.89 2.73 -29.46
N GLN A 154 4.98 3.49 -29.30
CA GLN A 154 5.95 3.73 -30.38
C GLN A 154 6.67 2.45 -30.81
N LEU A 155 7.07 1.62 -29.84
CA LEU A 155 7.77 0.35 -30.10
C LEU A 155 6.88 -0.64 -30.84
N ILE A 156 5.64 -0.80 -30.39
CA ILE A 156 4.60 -1.62 -31.02
C ILE A 156 4.32 -1.13 -32.45
N SER A 157 4.19 0.18 -32.64
CA SER A 157 3.94 0.76 -33.98
C SER A 157 5.10 0.50 -34.95
N ARG A 158 6.35 0.48 -34.47
CA ARG A 158 7.54 0.17 -35.27
C ARG A 158 7.74 -1.34 -35.49
N ASN A 159 7.14 -2.17 -34.63
CA ASN A 159 7.31 -3.62 -34.61
C ASN A 159 5.94 -4.33 -34.54
N PRO A 160 5.07 -4.16 -35.55
CA PRO A 160 3.70 -4.66 -35.53
C PRO A 160 3.59 -6.18 -35.39
N GLN A 161 4.65 -6.92 -35.76
CA GLN A 161 4.73 -8.38 -35.63
C GLN A 161 4.54 -8.86 -34.18
N ILE A 162 4.97 -8.07 -33.18
CA ILE A 162 4.85 -8.43 -31.77
C ILE A 162 3.37 -8.56 -31.36
N CYS A 163 2.51 -7.70 -31.90
CA CYS A 163 1.07 -7.75 -31.64
C CYS A 163 0.40 -8.93 -32.37
N GLY A 164 0.92 -9.28 -33.56
CA GLY A 164 0.47 -10.46 -34.30
C GLY A 164 0.57 -11.74 -33.48
N ASP A 165 1.70 -11.95 -32.82
CA ASP A 165 1.92 -13.10 -31.93
C ASP A 165 0.93 -13.12 -30.75
N LEU A 166 0.50 -11.94 -30.28
CA LEU A 166 -0.44 -11.78 -29.18
C LEU A 166 -1.91 -11.66 -29.62
N GLY A 167 -2.20 -11.77 -30.92
CA GLY A 167 -3.57 -11.80 -31.45
C GLY A 167 -4.31 -10.46 -31.45
N PHE A 168 -3.61 -9.34 -31.64
CA PHE A 168 -4.21 -8.01 -31.81
C PHE A 168 -3.44 -7.14 -32.80
N ALA A 169 -4.05 -6.06 -33.30
CA ALA A 169 -3.35 -5.10 -34.15
C ALA A 169 -2.86 -3.89 -33.34
N PRO A 170 -1.71 -3.28 -33.69
CA PRO A 170 -1.16 -2.11 -32.99
C PRO A 170 -2.17 -0.97 -32.74
N GLN A 171 -3.03 -0.68 -33.72
CA GLN A 171 -4.04 0.38 -33.63
C GLN A 171 -5.18 0.09 -32.63
N ASP A 172 -5.33 -1.17 -32.22
CA ASP A 172 -6.37 -1.59 -31.29
C ASP A 172 -6.02 -1.27 -29.85
N VAL A 173 -4.73 -1.00 -29.55
CA VAL A 173 -4.30 -0.63 -28.20
C VAL A 173 -4.83 0.76 -27.84
N GLU A 174 -5.61 0.82 -26.76
CA GLU A 174 -6.13 2.06 -26.19
C GLU A 174 -5.19 2.63 -25.12
N GLN A 175 -4.70 1.76 -24.24
CA GLN A 175 -3.82 2.15 -23.13
C GLN A 175 -2.92 0.97 -22.74
N ILE A 176 -1.67 1.26 -22.35
CA ILE A 176 -0.78 0.29 -21.73
C ILE A 176 -0.55 0.70 -20.28
N THR A 177 -0.64 -0.27 -19.36
CA THR A 177 -0.55 0.00 -17.92
C THR A 177 0.42 -0.97 -17.26
N LEU A 178 1.27 -0.42 -16.40
CA LEU A 178 2.11 -1.20 -15.49
C LEU A 178 1.28 -1.67 -14.30
N THR A 179 1.44 -2.94 -13.95
CA THR A 179 0.86 -3.53 -12.74
C THR A 179 1.96 -4.01 -11.81
N ALA A 180 1.73 -3.90 -10.51
CA ALA A 180 2.62 -4.39 -9.48
C ALA A 180 1.85 -5.14 -8.39
N ALA A 181 2.48 -6.17 -7.84
CA ALA A 181 2.14 -6.84 -6.58
C ALA A 181 3.40 -6.92 -5.72
N THR A 182 3.21 -6.86 -4.40
CA THR A 182 4.28 -6.94 -3.41
C THR A 182 4.07 -8.16 -2.52
N GLU A 183 5.16 -8.86 -2.22
CA GLU A 183 5.26 -9.84 -1.14
C GLU A 183 5.92 -9.12 0.04
N LEU A 184 5.16 -8.82 1.10
CA LEU A 184 5.62 -7.93 2.16
C LEU A 184 6.06 -8.71 3.39
N GLU A 185 7.37 -8.90 3.54
CA GLU A 185 7.95 -9.53 4.73
C GLU A 185 8.17 -8.51 5.87
N PHE A 186 8.03 -8.97 7.11
CA PHE A 186 8.26 -8.16 8.31
C PHE A 186 8.63 -9.01 9.52
N TRP A 187 9.27 -8.38 10.49
CA TRP A 187 9.54 -8.98 11.80
C TRP A 187 8.56 -8.46 12.84
N VAL A 188 8.13 -9.34 13.73
CA VAL A 188 7.31 -9.01 14.89
C VAL A 188 8.00 -9.44 16.17
N ARG A 189 7.94 -8.59 17.19
CA ARG A 189 8.55 -8.88 18.49
C ARG A 189 7.74 -8.41 19.68
N THR A 190 7.96 -9.06 20.82
CA THR A 190 7.60 -8.46 22.12
C THR A 190 8.50 -7.23 22.36
N PRO A 191 7.94 -6.06 22.72
CA PRO A 191 8.72 -4.87 23.02
C PRO A 191 9.77 -5.11 24.12
N ASP A 192 10.92 -4.43 24.00
CA ASP A 192 12.06 -4.48 24.93
C ASP A 192 12.74 -5.86 25.12
N ASP A 193 12.25 -6.91 24.45
CA ASP A 193 12.84 -8.23 24.54
C ASP A 193 14.13 -8.36 23.72
N LYS A 194 15.11 -9.08 24.28
CA LYS A 194 16.42 -9.29 23.66
C LYS A 194 16.68 -10.77 23.54
N ILE A 195 16.46 -11.29 22.33
CA ILE A 195 16.77 -12.69 21.99
C ILE A 195 18.21 -12.79 21.49
N ALA A 196 18.94 -13.79 21.99
CA ALA A 196 20.32 -14.04 21.58
C ALA A 196 20.39 -14.44 20.10
N ARG A 197 21.30 -13.80 19.35
CA ARG A 197 21.50 -14.02 17.91
C ARG A 197 21.78 -15.49 17.58
N GLU A 198 22.52 -16.18 18.43
CA GLU A 198 22.87 -17.59 18.25
C GLU A 198 21.62 -18.48 18.23
N GLN A 199 20.61 -18.17 19.05
CA GLN A 199 19.35 -18.93 19.08
C GLN A 199 18.55 -18.74 17.80
N LEU A 200 18.47 -17.51 17.30
CA LEU A 200 17.80 -17.20 16.04
C LEU A 200 18.49 -17.89 14.85
N SER A 201 19.82 -17.86 14.80
CA SER A 201 20.61 -18.53 13.75
C SER A 201 20.36 -20.04 13.76
N VAL A 202 20.41 -20.68 14.92
CA VAL A 202 20.17 -22.13 15.05
C VAL A 202 18.74 -22.49 14.63
N SER A 203 17.74 -21.72 15.05
CA SER A 203 16.34 -21.93 14.66
C SER A 203 16.14 -21.85 13.15
N GLN A 204 16.81 -20.89 12.49
CA GLN A 204 16.76 -20.72 11.04
C GLN A 204 17.45 -21.88 10.30
N ASP A 205 18.66 -22.27 10.73
CA ASP A 205 19.41 -23.38 10.12
C ASP A 205 18.64 -24.71 10.24
N LEU A 206 17.95 -24.91 11.37
CA LEU A 206 17.09 -26.07 11.61
C LEU A 206 15.72 -25.97 10.95
N LYS A 207 15.41 -24.86 10.26
CA LYS A 207 14.13 -24.59 9.58
C LYS A 207 12.93 -24.77 10.51
N GLU A 208 13.04 -24.24 11.73
CA GLU A 208 12.01 -24.42 12.75
C GLU A 208 10.78 -23.53 12.56
N GLN A 209 10.87 -22.47 11.75
CA GLN A 209 9.82 -21.44 11.64
C GLN A 209 9.02 -21.51 10.33
N TYR A 210 9.70 -21.69 9.21
CA TYR A 210 9.09 -21.59 7.88
C TYR A 210 7.87 -22.52 7.72
N TRP A 211 6.74 -21.97 7.26
CA TRP A 211 5.43 -22.64 7.13
C TRP A 211 4.88 -23.31 8.42
N LYS A 212 5.43 -22.99 9.60
CA LYS A 212 4.81 -23.44 10.85
C LYS A 212 3.56 -22.63 11.14
N ARG A 213 2.62 -23.27 11.83
CA ARG A 213 1.41 -22.59 12.32
C ARG A 213 1.80 -21.49 13.32
N THR A 214 1.32 -20.28 13.08
CA THR A 214 1.32 -19.19 14.07
C THR A 214 0.48 -19.60 15.28
N LYS A 215 0.79 -19.05 16.45
CA LYS A 215 0.10 -19.34 17.72
C LYS A 215 -0.13 -18.07 18.54
N GLY A 216 -1.09 -18.13 19.45
CA GLY A 216 -1.38 -17.05 20.40
C GLY A 216 -1.63 -15.71 19.69
N VAL A 217 -1.12 -14.64 20.29
CA VAL A 217 -1.33 -13.26 19.83
C VAL A 217 -0.81 -13.00 18.42
N VAL A 218 0.30 -13.65 17.99
CA VAL A 218 0.82 -13.52 16.62
C VAL A 218 -0.18 -14.05 15.60
N ARG A 219 -0.81 -15.19 15.90
CA ARG A 219 -1.83 -15.78 15.04
C ARG A 219 -3.01 -14.83 14.88
N THR A 220 -3.54 -14.34 16.00
CA THR A 220 -4.69 -13.43 15.99
C THR A 220 -4.38 -12.14 15.25
N ALA A 221 -3.22 -11.53 15.48
CA ALA A 221 -2.79 -10.33 14.78
C ALA A 221 -2.64 -10.54 13.27
N LEU A 222 -2.07 -11.68 12.84
CA LEU A 222 -1.94 -12.02 11.43
C LEU A 222 -3.32 -12.21 10.76
N GLU A 223 -4.21 -13.00 11.37
CA GLU A 223 -5.57 -13.24 10.87
C GLU A 223 -6.36 -11.92 10.75
N GLN A 224 -6.31 -11.06 11.78
CA GLN A 224 -6.97 -9.76 11.76
C GLN A 224 -6.36 -8.77 10.76
N SER A 225 -5.04 -8.81 10.54
CA SER A 225 -4.39 -8.00 9.50
C SER A 225 -4.95 -8.38 8.13
N ILE A 226 -5.03 -9.67 7.82
CA ILE A 226 -5.61 -10.17 6.56
C ILE A 226 -7.08 -9.75 6.42
N GLU A 227 -7.90 -9.96 7.45
CA GLU A 227 -9.32 -9.54 7.41
C GLU A 227 -9.47 -8.02 7.19
N LEU A 228 -8.60 -7.22 7.79
CA LEU A 228 -8.61 -5.77 7.63
C LEU A 228 -8.23 -5.36 6.20
N LEU A 229 -7.17 -5.94 5.62
CA LEU A 229 -6.77 -5.67 4.23
C LEU A 229 -7.88 -6.03 3.23
N GLU A 230 -8.65 -7.10 3.49
CA GLU A 230 -9.82 -7.46 2.68
C GLU A 230 -10.89 -6.36 2.71
N LEU A 231 -11.16 -5.75 3.88
CA LEU A 231 -12.15 -4.68 4.01
C LEU A 231 -11.74 -3.39 3.28
N TYR A 232 -10.44 -3.11 3.22
CA TYR A 232 -9.90 -2.03 2.38
C TYR A 232 -9.79 -2.43 0.89
N GLY A 233 -10.22 -3.63 0.53
CA GLY A 233 -10.31 -4.09 -0.86
C GLY A 233 -8.96 -4.40 -1.50
N LEU A 234 -7.93 -4.68 -0.70
CA LEU A 234 -6.60 -5.08 -1.19
C LEU A 234 -6.60 -6.53 -1.72
N LYS A 235 -7.56 -7.35 -1.27
CA LYS A 235 -7.70 -8.77 -1.66
C LYS A 235 -6.47 -9.59 -1.29
N PRO A 236 -6.18 -9.75 0.01
CA PRO A 236 -5.10 -10.60 0.47
C PRO A 236 -5.23 -12.03 -0.07
N GLU A 237 -4.10 -12.61 -0.45
CA GLU A 237 -4.02 -13.95 -1.02
C GLU A 237 -3.47 -14.96 0.00
N MET A 238 -2.54 -14.51 0.85
CA MET A 238 -1.88 -15.36 1.83
C MET A 238 -1.26 -14.54 2.98
N GLY A 239 -1.06 -15.19 4.13
CA GLY A 239 -0.06 -14.76 5.10
C GLY A 239 0.52 -15.95 5.85
N HIS A 240 1.83 -15.94 6.13
CA HIS A 240 2.52 -17.07 6.76
C HIS A 240 3.74 -16.64 7.56
N LYS A 241 4.34 -17.63 8.25
CA LYS A 241 5.66 -17.49 8.85
C LYS A 241 6.73 -17.63 7.79
N GLU A 242 7.68 -16.72 7.84
CA GLU A 242 8.90 -16.75 7.05
C GLU A 242 10.00 -17.57 7.77
N VAL A 243 11.21 -17.55 7.21
CA VAL A 243 12.34 -18.37 7.69
C VAL A 243 12.86 -17.95 9.07
N GLY A 244 12.68 -16.68 9.45
CA GLY A 244 13.23 -16.09 10.68
C GLY A 244 12.36 -16.27 11.92
N GLY A 245 13.00 -16.38 13.08
CA GLY A 245 12.36 -16.34 14.40
C GLY A 245 12.75 -17.47 15.33
N VAL A 246 12.19 -17.46 16.53
CA VAL A 246 12.34 -18.53 17.54
C VAL A 246 10.98 -18.94 18.07
N LYS A 247 10.91 -20.10 18.74
CA LYS A 247 9.68 -20.52 19.42
C LYS A 247 9.43 -19.58 20.60
N ALA A 248 8.25 -18.96 20.63
CA ALA A 248 7.79 -18.18 21.78
C ALA A 248 7.72 -19.03 23.06
N HIS A 249 7.91 -18.38 24.21
CA HIS A 249 7.93 -19.01 25.51
C HIS A 249 6.53 -18.98 26.15
N LEU A 250 6.18 -20.04 26.90
CA LEU A 250 4.90 -20.11 27.61
C LEU A 250 5.08 -19.56 29.02
N THR A 251 4.31 -18.53 29.36
CA THR A 251 4.26 -17.95 30.70
C THR A 251 3.42 -18.80 31.65
N GLY A 252 3.53 -18.54 32.95
CA GLY A 252 2.70 -19.20 33.98
C GLY A 252 1.19 -18.92 33.85
N SER A 253 0.78 -17.87 33.14
CA SER A 253 -0.63 -17.57 32.82
C SER A 253 -1.14 -18.31 31.58
N GLY A 254 -0.26 -18.98 30.83
CA GLY A 254 -0.61 -19.63 29.56
C GLY A 254 -0.49 -18.73 28.33
N ASP A 255 -0.05 -17.48 28.51
CA ASP A 255 0.23 -16.55 27.42
C ASP A 255 1.61 -16.83 26.80
N LEU A 256 1.80 -16.43 25.54
CA LEU A 256 3.08 -16.48 24.87
C LEU A 256 3.84 -15.16 25.07
N ASP A 257 5.09 -15.26 25.53
CA ASP A 257 6.04 -14.13 25.60
C ASP A 257 7.32 -14.45 24.81
N HIS A 258 8.26 -13.51 24.81
CA HIS A 258 9.51 -13.58 24.03
C HIS A 258 9.29 -13.89 22.55
N ILE A 259 8.30 -13.21 21.96
CA ILE A 259 7.96 -13.40 20.55
C ILE A 259 9.03 -12.71 19.71
N MET A 260 9.54 -13.44 18.73
CA MET A 260 10.38 -12.92 17.65
C MET A 260 10.16 -13.81 16.44
N GLU A 261 9.34 -13.36 15.51
CA GLU A 261 8.93 -14.12 14.34
C GLU A 261 9.02 -13.26 13.08
N GLN A 262 9.47 -13.85 11.98
CA GLN A 262 9.36 -13.26 10.66
C GLN A 262 8.06 -13.75 10.01
N LEU A 263 7.33 -12.83 9.40
CA LEU A 263 6.04 -13.06 8.77
C LEU A 263 6.01 -12.41 7.38
N GLU A 264 5.07 -12.85 6.56
CA GLU A 264 4.78 -12.30 5.23
C GLU A 264 3.26 -12.24 5.03
N ILE A 265 2.80 -11.20 4.35
CA ILE A 265 1.41 -11.06 3.89
C ILE A 265 1.43 -10.57 2.44
N ASP A 266 0.65 -11.26 1.60
CA ASP A 266 0.55 -10.99 0.17
C ASP A 266 -0.87 -10.61 -0.20
N TRP A 267 -1.01 -9.74 -1.20
CA TRP A 267 -2.30 -9.36 -1.75
C TRP A 267 -2.25 -9.17 -3.25
N LYS A 268 -3.44 -9.13 -3.84
CA LYS A 268 -3.60 -9.07 -5.28
C LYS A 268 -2.95 -7.82 -5.88
N TYR A 269 -2.31 -8.03 -7.04
CA TYR A 269 -1.75 -6.94 -7.83
C TYR A 269 -2.77 -5.86 -8.19
N SER A 270 -2.27 -4.65 -8.45
CA SER A 270 -3.06 -3.55 -8.98
C SER A 270 -2.24 -2.71 -9.98
N GLY A 271 -2.81 -1.63 -10.52
CA GLY A 271 -2.04 -0.67 -11.32
C GLY A 271 -0.95 -0.02 -10.47
N ALA A 272 0.20 0.31 -11.06
CA ALA A 272 1.41 0.68 -10.31
C ALA A 272 1.19 1.79 -9.25
N MET A 273 0.39 2.82 -9.54
CA MET A 273 0.08 3.87 -8.57
C MET A 273 -0.72 3.32 -7.38
N GLN A 274 -1.81 2.59 -7.66
CA GLN A 274 -2.63 1.97 -6.62
C GLN A 274 -1.83 0.93 -5.81
N ALA A 275 -0.89 0.23 -6.43
CA ALA A 275 -0.05 -0.75 -5.74
C ALA A 275 0.85 -0.06 -4.71
N ALA A 276 1.46 1.06 -5.08
CA ALA A 276 2.25 1.87 -4.15
C ALA A 276 1.40 2.45 -3.01
N ASP A 277 0.16 2.86 -3.29
CA ASP A 277 -0.78 3.29 -2.25
C ASP A 277 -1.15 2.13 -1.31
N ASN A 278 -1.54 0.99 -1.86
CA ASN A 278 -1.89 -0.19 -1.08
C ASN A 278 -0.75 -0.62 -0.14
N GLU A 279 0.49 -0.60 -0.62
CA GLU A 279 1.69 -0.91 0.16
C GLU A 279 1.84 0.00 1.39
N LEU A 280 1.65 1.31 1.21
CA LEU A 280 1.70 2.27 2.32
C LEU A 280 0.66 1.95 3.40
N TYR A 281 -0.59 1.76 2.99
CA TYR A 281 -1.69 1.47 3.93
C TYR A 281 -1.56 0.08 4.56
N ALA A 282 -1.13 -0.93 3.81
CA ALA A 282 -0.90 -2.26 4.34
C ALA A 282 0.13 -2.23 5.48
N ARG A 283 1.26 -1.53 5.29
CA ARG A 283 2.27 -1.35 6.33
C ARG A 283 1.72 -0.66 7.58
N ILE A 284 0.87 0.36 7.41
CA ILE A 284 0.22 1.07 8.53
C ILE A 284 -0.73 0.13 9.27
N PHE A 285 -1.64 -0.53 8.56
CA PHE A 285 -2.64 -1.41 9.15
C PHE A 285 -2.03 -2.61 9.86
N ILE A 286 -1.02 -3.25 9.25
CA ILE A 286 -0.29 -4.36 9.88
C ILE A 286 0.37 -3.88 11.18
N LYS A 287 1.08 -2.75 11.16
CA LYS A 287 1.69 -2.19 12.38
C LYS A 287 0.68 -1.93 13.47
N GLU A 288 -0.44 -1.31 13.14
CA GLU A 288 -1.48 -0.97 14.11
C GLU A 288 -2.13 -2.22 14.69
N VAL A 289 -2.46 -3.22 13.86
CA VAL A 289 -3.02 -4.50 14.36
C VAL A 289 -2.03 -5.18 15.31
N PHE A 290 -0.76 -5.31 14.94
CA PHE A 290 0.24 -5.92 15.83
C PHE A 290 0.45 -5.10 17.12
N ARG A 291 0.46 -3.77 17.04
CA ARG A 291 0.55 -2.87 18.21
C ARG A 291 -0.61 -3.08 19.18
N LEU A 292 -1.83 -3.22 18.68
CA LEU A 292 -3.03 -3.47 19.48
C LEU A 292 -2.96 -4.83 20.22
N HIS A 293 -2.16 -5.77 19.72
CA HIS A 293 -1.85 -7.04 20.38
C HIS A 293 -0.57 -7.01 21.23
N GLY A 294 -0.01 -5.81 21.49
CA GLY A 294 1.18 -5.62 22.31
C GLY A 294 2.49 -6.07 21.64
N LEU A 295 2.50 -6.16 20.31
CA LEU A 295 3.66 -6.53 19.51
C LEU A 295 4.16 -5.34 18.70
N GLU A 296 5.47 -5.29 18.47
CA GLU A 296 6.08 -4.33 17.56
C GLU A 296 6.36 -5.00 16.21
N ALA A 297 5.78 -4.48 15.12
CA ALA A 297 6.07 -4.91 13.76
C ALA A 297 7.06 -3.94 13.09
N THR A 298 8.08 -4.48 12.42
CA THR A 298 9.09 -3.71 11.69
C THR A 298 9.31 -4.25 10.28
N PHE A 299 9.33 -3.33 9.30
CA PHE A 299 9.63 -3.58 7.89
C PHE A 299 11.06 -3.17 7.53
N MET A 300 11.96 -3.05 8.52
CA MET A 300 13.36 -2.79 8.21
C MET A 300 13.93 -3.97 7.41
N ALA A 301 14.62 -3.68 6.31
CA ALA A 301 15.22 -4.74 5.48
C ALA A 301 16.18 -5.66 6.26
N LYS A 302 16.84 -5.13 7.29
CA LYS A 302 17.70 -5.91 8.17
C LYS A 302 17.57 -5.47 9.64
N PRO A 303 16.55 -5.96 10.37
CA PRO A 303 16.35 -5.57 11.76
C PRO A 303 17.31 -6.30 12.71
N ILE A 304 17.81 -7.49 12.31
CA ILE A 304 18.69 -8.34 13.10
C ILE A 304 19.87 -8.80 12.25
N GLU A 305 21.09 -8.56 12.72
CA GLU A 305 22.31 -8.96 12.01
C GLU A 305 22.53 -10.48 12.08
N GLY A 306 22.90 -11.09 10.95
CA GLY A 306 23.30 -12.50 10.88
C GLY A 306 22.17 -13.53 10.76
N VAL A 307 20.92 -13.10 10.66
CA VAL A 307 19.73 -13.94 10.37
C VAL A 307 19.02 -13.41 9.13
N ALA A 308 17.88 -13.95 8.72
CA ALA A 308 17.13 -13.47 7.57
C ALA A 308 16.76 -11.96 7.69
N GLY A 309 16.79 -11.27 6.55
CA GLY A 309 16.25 -9.90 6.45
C GLY A 309 14.79 -9.94 6.02
N SER A 310 14.14 -8.78 5.96
CA SER A 310 12.81 -8.64 5.35
C SER A 310 12.96 -8.21 3.89
N GLY A 311 12.46 -9.03 2.98
CA GLY A 311 12.29 -8.73 1.57
C GLY A 311 10.98 -7.98 1.26
N GLU A 312 10.98 -7.35 0.10
CA GLU A 312 9.77 -6.85 -0.57
C GLU A 312 9.88 -7.27 -2.04
N HIS A 313 9.45 -8.49 -2.36
CA HIS A 313 9.52 -8.93 -3.75
C HIS A 313 8.43 -8.22 -4.55
N ILE A 314 8.80 -7.64 -5.70
CA ILE A 314 7.87 -6.91 -6.56
C ILE A 314 7.63 -7.72 -7.84
N HIS A 315 6.40 -8.18 -8.01
CA HIS A 315 5.92 -8.81 -9.23
C HIS A 315 5.43 -7.74 -10.19
N ILE A 316 6.15 -7.52 -11.29
CA ILE A 316 5.83 -6.51 -12.29
C ILE A 316 5.29 -7.17 -13.56
N ASN A 317 4.22 -6.59 -14.11
CA ASN A 317 3.69 -6.98 -15.40
C ASN A 317 3.17 -5.76 -16.16
N THR A 318 2.89 -5.91 -17.45
CA THR A 318 2.29 -4.86 -18.24
C THR A 318 1.13 -5.37 -19.09
N ILE A 319 0.04 -4.60 -19.07
CA ILE A 319 -1.23 -4.96 -19.67
C ILE A 319 -1.60 -3.91 -20.73
N ALA A 320 -1.86 -4.37 -21.95
CA ALA A 320 -2.54 -3.56 -22.96
C ALA A 320 -4.05 -3.72 -22.81
N ARG A 321 -4.77 -2.61 -22.61
CA ARG A 321 -6.21 -2.54 -22.81
C ARG A 321 -6.49 -2.19 -24.26
N LEU A 322 -7.26 -3.02 -24.94
CA LEU A 322 -7.68 -2.79 -26.32
C LEU A 322 -8.99 -1.99 -26.35
N ARG A 323 -9.27 -1.33 -27.47
CA ARG A 323 -10.50 -0.56 -27.71
C ARG A 323 -11.78 -1.40 -27.61
N ASP A 324 -11.68 -2.72 -27.78
CA ASP A 324 -12.78 -3.67 -27.61
C ASP A 324 -12.97 -4.15 -26.16
N GLY A 325 -12.18 -3.63 -25.22
CA GLY A 325 -12.22 -3.96 -23.80
C GLY A 325 -11.36 -5.17 -23.39
N ARG A 326 -10.77 -5.91 -24.32
CA ARG A 326 -9.85 -7.01 -23.98
C ARG A 326 -8.61 -6.48 -23.26
N ARG A 327 -8.09 -7.29 -22.34
CA ARG A 327 -6.83 -7.05 -21.62
C ARG A 327 -5.82 -8.10 -22.02
N ILE A 328 -4.69 -7.67 -22.56
CA ILE A 328 -3.63 -8.54 -23.06
C ILE A 328 -2.38 -8.35 -22.20
N ASN A 329 -1.84 -9.45 -21.67
CA ASN A 329 -0.55 -9.44 -20.99
C ASN A 329 0.57 -9.33 -22.03
N LEU A 330 1.29 -8.21 -22.05
CA LEU A 330 2.36 -7.98 -23.03
C LEU A 330 3.68 -8.66 -22.67
N PHE A 331 3.79 -9.32 -21.52
CA PHE A 331 4.94 -10.17 -21.18
C PHE A 331 4.68 -11.65 -21.50
N ALA A 332 3.42 -12.03 -21.74
CA ALA A 332 3.04 -13.40 -22.04
C ALA A 332 3.73 -13.91 -23.31
N SER A 333 4.36 -15.07 -23.18
CA SER A 333 4.91 -15.84 -24.30
C SER A 333 3.82 -16.69 -24.96
N THR A 334 3.96 -16.99 -26.25
CA THR A 334 3.09 -17.96 -26.94
C THR A 334 3.71 -19.36 -26.91
N PRO A 335 2.91 -20.44 -27.02
CA PRO A 335 3.45 -21.81 -27.08
C PRO A 335 4.50 -22.02 -28.19
N GLU A 336 4.36 -21.31 -29.31
CA GLU A 336 5.24 -21.38 -30.47
C GLU A 336 6.62 -20.74 -30.20
N GLN A 337 6.69 -19.76 -29.30
CA GLN A 337 7.92 -19.04 -28.96
C GLN A 337 8.88 -19.88 -28.10
N ASN A 338 8.40 -20.95 -27.46
CA ASN A 338 9.18 -21.85 -26.59
C ASN A 338 10.11 -21.08 -25.61
N SER A 339 9.58 -20.01 -25.02
CA SER A 339 10.27 -19.08 -24.12
C SER A 339 9.37 -18.76 -22.92
N PHE A 340 9.97 -18.36 -21.78
CA PHE A 340 9.22 -17.93 -20.59
C PHE A 340 8.52 -16.58 -20.81
N LEU A 341 9.16 -15.66 -21.55
CA LEU A 341 8.67 -14.33 -21.87
C LEU A 341 8.77 -14.08 -23.37
N ASN A 342 7.92 -13.19 -23.87
CA ASN A 342 8.07 -12.66 -25.23
C ASN A 342 9.18 -11.57 -25.28
N PRO A 343 9.50 -11.01 -26.46
CA PRO A 343 10.54 -9.97 -26.58
C PRO A 343 10.32 -8.71 -25.74
N ILE A 344 9.07 -8.29 -25.50
CA ILE A 344 8.77 -7.14 -24.62
C ILE A 344 9.13 -7.51 -23.18
N GLY A 345 8.71 -8.69 -22.71
CA GLY A 345 9.02 -9.16 -21.36
C GLY A 345 10.52 -9.30 -21.11
N TRP A 346 11.26 -9.90 -22.04
CA TRP A 346 12.72 -9.98 -21.92
C TRP A 346 13.40 -8.61 -21.97
N GLY A 347 12.90 -7.70 -22.81
CA GLY A 347 13.41 -6.32 -22.89
C GLY A 347 13.12 -5.49 -21.63
N ALA A 348 12.16 -5.90 -20.79
CA ALA A 348 11.90 -5.25 -19.51
C ALA A 348 12.85 -5.70 -18.38
N LEU A 349 13.52 -6.85 -18.54
CA LEU A 349 14.47 -7.39 -17.56
C LEU A 349 15.93 -6.98 -17.80
N MET A 350 16.27 -6.59 -19.03
CA MET A 350 17.61 -6.14 -19.43
C MET A 350 17.74 -4.62 -19.32
#